data_AF-A0A8X6RR82-F1
#
_entry.id   AF-A0A8X6RR82-F1
#
_cell.length_a   1.000
_cell.length_b   1.000
_cell.length_c   1.000
_cell.angle_alpha   90.00
_cell.angle_beta   90.00
_cell.angle_gamma   90.00
#
_symmetry.space_group_name_H-M   'P 1'
#
loop_
_entity.id
_entity.type
_entity.pdbx_description
1 polymer ?
#
loop_
_entity_poly.entity_id
_entity_poly.type
_entity_poly.pdbx_seq_one_letter_code
_entity_poly.pdbx_strand_id
1 'polypeptide(L)'
;MSIYDEDKDPNEGFNKRVSLFKNSTTVDMMGRLHVDLFNQDRLLLNLVDLKIKLIRSKTEFCLMGDGDYKVVFDHISLFVRKVRVNPVLIGHAKALEKATAKYPIDRVVCKVFSIPQSSYSFIQDNVFSGQMPKRLVLACVDSDAFNGNYQKSPFEFNHYYMNFLGVYVDGQPMPHQPLELDFEKDNYIRAYQNLFLKSGGLYLSRTEFPKGYALYLFDLSPDLCDGEHFNLIKHISTEFESLIEINKTRNVLFDFES
;
A
#
# COMPACT_ATOMS: atom_id res chain seq x y z
N MET A 1 20.17 8.33 -17.56
CA MET A 1 19.38 9.02 -16.53
C MET A 1 20.34 9.65 -15.53
N SER A 2 20.29 10.97 -15.37
CA SER A 2 20.99 11.69 -14.31
C SER A 2 19.98 12.62 -13.67
N ILE A 3 19.01 12.01 -12.98
CA ILE A 3 18.04 12.73 -12.15
C ILE A 3 18.62 12.71 -10.76
N TYR A 4 19.35 13.75 -10.40
CA TYR A 4 19.73 13.95 -9.02
C TYR A 4 18.65 14.77 -8.33
N ASP A 5 18.47 14.49 -7.06
CA ASP A 5 17.87 15.47 -6.17
C ASP A 5 18.89 16.62 -6.03
N GLU A 6 18.58 17.74 -6.68
CA GLU A 6 19.35 18.99 -6.67
C GLU A 6 18.76 20.03 -5.70
N ASP A 7 17.81 19.63 -4.84
CA ASP A 7 17.24 20.52 -3.84
C ASP A 7 18.30 21.01 -2.84
N LYS A 8 17.96 22.10 -2.12
CA LYS A 8 18.85 22.71 -1.11
C LYS A 8 19.26 21.75 0.02
N ASP A 9 18.51 20.68 0.23
CA ASP A 9 18.82 19.58 1.16
C ASP A 9 18.56 18.25 0.43
N PRO A 10 19.52 17.79 -0.39
CA PRO A 10 19.28 16.72 -1.34
C PRO A 10 19.22 15.36 -0.62
N ASN A 11 18.30 14.50 -1.05
CA ASN A 11 18.21 13.13 -0.57
C ASN A 11 19.45 12.32 -0.99
N GLU A 12 20.45 12.28 -0.10
CA GLU A 12 21.71 11.57 -0.35
C GLU A 12 21.49 10.10 -0.71
N GLY A 13 20.52 9.45 -0.06
CA GLY A 13 20.19 8.06 -0.30
C GLY A 13 19.66 7.84 -1.71
N PHE A 14 18.79 8.73 -2.19
CA PHE A 14 18.29 8.74 -3.56
C PHE A 14 19.44 8.96 -4.55
N ASN A 15 20.27 9.99 -4.34
CA ASN A 15 21.41 10.30 -5.21
C ASN A 15 22.41 9.14 -5.31
N LYS A 16 22.68 8.43 -4.20
CA LYS A 16 23.49 7.21 -4.20
C LYS A 16 22.83 6.10 -5.03
N ARG A 17 21.53 5.87 -4.90
CA ARG A 17 20.80 4.86 -5.70
C ARG A 17 20.79 5.22 -7.19
N VAL A 18 20.49 6.47 -7.54
CA VAL A 18 20.52 6.97 -8.93
C VAL A 18 21.87 6.74 -9.57
N SER A 19 22.97 6.93 -8.81
CA SER A 19 24.31 6.76 -9.34
C SER A 19 24.59 5.37 -9.91
N LEU A 20 23.89 4.33 -9.41
CA LEU A 20 23.99 2.96 -9.91
C LEU A 20 23.41 2.79 -11.33
N PHE A 21 22.46 3.65 -11.72
CA PHE A 21 21.76 3.59 -13.01
C PHE A 21 22.33 4.55 -14.07
N LYS A 22 23.46 5.21 -13.78
CA LYS A 22 24.12 6.12 -14.72
C LYS A 22 24.46 5.40 -16.02
N ASN A 23 24.39 6.14 -17.13
CA ASN A 23 24.77 5.65 -18.47
C ASN A 23 24.05 4.37 -18.89
N SER A 24 22.83 4.13 -18.37
CA SER A 24 22.03 2.93 -18.68
C SER A 24 22.72 1.63 -18.28
N THR A 25 23.50 1.66 -17.19
CA THR A 25 24.15 0.47 -16.63
C THR A 25 23.10 -0.50 -16.11
N THR A 26 23.28 -1.79 -16.38
CA THR A 26 22.46 -2.86 -15.79
C THR A 26 22.73 -2.96 -14.29
N VAL A 27 21.67 -3.07 -13.50
CA VAL A 27 21.76 -3.24 -12.05
C VAL A 27 21.01 -4.49 -11.62
N ASP A 28 21.54 -5.15 -10.59
CA ASP A 28 20.87 -6.27 -9.95
C ASP A 28 19.93 -5.78 -8.87
N MET A 29 18.71 -6.32 -8.86
CA MET A 29 17.71 -6.05 -7.82
C MET A 29 17.17 -7.37 -7.27
N MET A 30 16.95 -7.41 -5.96
CA MET A 30 16.35 -8.56 -5.28
C MET A 30 15.31 -8.07 -4.29
N GLY A 31 14.15 -8.73 -4.28
CA GLY A 31 13.05 -8.41 -3.39
C GLY A 31 12.11 -9.60 -3.22
N ARG A 32 11.25 -9.52 -2.20
CA ARG A 32 10.19 -10.51 -1.99
C ARG A 32 9.05 -10.24 -2.96
N LEU A 33 8.38 -11.30 -3.42
CA LEU A 33 7.09 -11.15 -4.08
C LEU A 33 6.03 -10.81 -3.04
N HIS A 34 5.49 -9.59 -3.10
CA HIS A 34 4.38 -9.13 -2.26
C HIS A 34 3.07 -9.73 -2.78
N VAL A 35 2.80 -10.98 -2.37
CA VAL A 35 1.58 -11.72 -2.70
C VAL A 35 0.98 -12.23 -1.40
N ASP A 36 -0.31 -12.01 -1.20
CA ASP A 36 -1.05 -12.34 0.03
C ASP A 36 -0.81 -13.79 0.50
N LEU A 37 -0.84 -14.76 -0.42
CA LEU A 37 -0.61 -16.18 -0.12
C LEU A 37 0.79 -16.46 0.43
N PHE A 38 1.78 -15.63 0.12
CA PHE A 38 3.15 -15.79 0.59
C PHE A 38 3.41 -15.10 1.92
N ASN A 39 2.44 -14.35 2.46
CA ASN A 39 2.57 -13.63 3.74
C ASN A 39 2.12 -14.44 4.96
N GLN A 40 1.84 -15.74 4.80
CA GLN A 40 1.42 -16.65 5.87
C GLN A 40 2.48 -17.74 6.14
N ASP A 41 2.49 -18.29 7.35
CA ASP A 41 3.57 -19.18 7.84
C ASP A 41 3.48 -20.65 7.41
N ARG A 42 2.36 -21.07 6.79
CA ARG A 42 2.17 -22.45 6.31
C ARG A 42 2.95 -22.67 5.02
N LEU A 43 3.70 -23.77 5.02
CA LEU A 43 4.39 -24.26 3.84
C LEU A 43 3.38 -24.72 2.78
N LEU A 44 3.67 -24.42 1.53
CA LEU A 44 2.92 -24.98 0.39
C LEU A 44 3.12 -26.50 0.35
N LEU A 45 2.04 -27.22 0.04
CA LEU A 45 2.07 -28.67 -0.14
C LEU A 45 3.04 -29.08 -1.25
N ASN A 46 3.71 -30.21 -1.03
CA ASN A 46 4.57 -30.80 -2.04
C ASN A 46 3.74 -31.34 -3.22
N LEU A 47 4.36 -31.42 -4.40
CA LEU A 47 3.75 -31.95 -5.63
C LEU A 47 2.50 -31.17 -6.09
N VAL A 48 2.43 -29.88 -5.79
CA VAL A 48 1.42 -28.95 -6.32
C VAL A 48 2.10 -27.97 -7.28
N ASP A 49 1.56 -27.84 -8.49
CA ASP A 49 2.06 -26.90 -9.48
C ASP A 49 1.70 -25.46 -9.09
N LEU A 50 2.71 -24.59 -9.04
CA LEU A 50 2.56 -23.17 -8.78
C LEU A 50 2.86 -22.37 -10.05
N LYS A 51 1.89 -21.58 -10.52
CA LYS A 51 2.06 -20.67 -11.64
C LYS A 51 2.01 -19.22 -11.15
N ILE A 52 3.13 -18.50 -11.31
CA ILE A 52 3.23 -17.08 -10.99
C ILE A 52 3.25 -16.30 -12.30
N LYS A 53 2.35 -15.33 -12.46
CA LYS A 53 2.31 -14.41 -13.61
C LYS A 53 2.61 -12.99 -13.10
N LEU A 54 3.72 -12.43 -13.56
CA LEU A 54 4.08 -11.03 -13.29
C LEU A 54 3.70 -10.19 -14.50
N ILE A 55 2.97 -9.11 -14.28
CA ILE A 55 2.57 -8.15 -15.31
C ILE A 55 3.28 -6.85 -15.00
N ARG A 56 4.09 -6.36 -15.94
CA ARG A 56 4.85 -5.13 -15.77
C ARG A 56 3.93 -3.92 -15.93
N SER A 57 4.03 -2.96 -15.01
CA SER A 57 3.42 -1.63 -15.16
C SER A 57 4.01 -0.86 -16.36
N LYS A 58 3.29 0.17 -16.80
CA LYS A 58 3.75 1.05 -17.87
C LYS A 58 5.04 1.78 -17.48
N THR A 59 5.82 2.19 -18.47
CA THR A 59 7.14 2.78 -18.18
C THR A 59 7.01 4.15 -17.53
N GLU A 60 6.09 4.97 -18.02
CA GLU A 60 5.71 6.28 -17.49
C GLU A 60 5.14 6.23 -16.06
N PHE A 61 4.77 5.05 -15.56
CA PHE A 61 4.40 4.85 -14.16
C PHE A 61 5.64 4.54 -13.28
N CYS A 62 6.61 3.80 -13.84
CA CYS A 62 7.77 3.33 -13.08
C CYS A 62 8.97 4.28 -13.11
N LEU A 63 9.07 5.14 -14.12
CA LEU A 63 10.19 6.04 -14.34
C LEU A 63 9.74 7.49 -14.31
N MET A 64 10.58 8.34 -13.74
CA MET A 64 10.47 9.80 -13.86
C MET A 64 11.58 10.33 -14.79
N GLY A 65 11.43 11.48 -15.43
CA GLY A 65 12.48 12.13 -16.22
C GLY A 65 12.01 12.81 -17.52
N ASP A 66 12.95 13.49 -18.17
CA ASP A 66 12.65 14.33 -19.34
C ASP A 66 12.75 13.62 -20.68
N GLY A 67 12.95 12.30 -20.69
CA GLY A 67 13.21 11.54 -21.92
C GLY A 67 12.45 10.22 -21.99
N ASP A 68 12.35 9.70 -23.22
CA ASP A 68 11.74 8.40 -23.52
C ASP A 68 12.66 7.25 -23.13
N TYR A 69 12.76 7.00 -21.82
CA TYR A 69 13.48 5.85 -21.29
C TYR A 69 12.58 4.61 -21.27
N LYS A 70 13.19 3.42 -21.31
CA LYS A 70 12.49 2.15 -21.17
C LYS A 70 13.13 1.28 -20.11
N VAL A 71 12.32 0.51 -19.39
CA VAL A 71 12.80 -0.54 -18.50
C VAL A 71 12.95 -1.83 -19.29
N VAL A 72 14.13 -2.43 -19.24
CA VAL A 72 14.44 -3.73 -19.85
C VAL A 72 14.85 -4.69 -18.73
N PHE A 73 14.30 -5.90 -18.76
CA PHE A 73 14.72 -6.97 -17.87
C PHE A 73 15.65 -7.91 -18.64
N ASP A 74 16.92 -7.93 -18.27
CA ASP A 74 17.92 -8.80 -18.91
C ASP A 74 17.77 -10.24 -18.40
N HIS A 75 17.58 -10.42 -17.10
CA HIS A 75 17.42 -11.72 -16.46
C HIS A 75 16.47 -11.64 -15.26
N ILE A 76 15.56 -12.62 -15.14
CA ILE A 76 14.62 -12.74 -14.03
C ILE A 76 14.74 -14.14 -13.45
N SER A 77 14.96 -14.23 -12.14
CA SER A 77 15.04 -15.50 -11.40
C SER A 77 14.21 -15.46 -10.13
N LEU A 78 13.60 -16.60 -9.80
CA LEU A 78 12.83 -16.79 -8.57
C LEU A 78 13.58 -17.78 -7.67
N PHE A 79 13.98 -17.30 -6.49
CA PHE A 79 14.60 -18.13 -5.47
C PHE A 79 13.54 -18.59 -4.46
N VAL A 80 13.33 -19.91 -4.38
CA VAL A 80 12.34 -20.52 -3.47
C VAL A 80 13.04 -21.41 -2.46
N ARG A 81 12.77 -21.21 -1.17
CA ARG A 81 13.26 -22.10 -0.11
C ARG A 81 12.40 -23.36 -0.04
N LYS A 82 13.02 -24.52 -0.26
CA LYS A 82 12.39 -25.83 -0.04
C LYS A 82 12.70 -26.32 1.37
N VAL A 83 11.68 -26.80 2.08
CA VAL A 83 11.82 -27.34 3.45
C VAL A 83 11.65 -28.85 3.40
N ARG A 84 12.61 -29.59 3.98
CA ARG A 84 12.52 -31.04 4.14
C ARG A 84 11.84 -31.34 5.47
N VAL A 85 10.67 -31.94 5.41
CA VAL A 85 9.92 -32.42 6.58
C VAL A 85 10.09 -33.94 6.74
N ASN A 86 9.95 -34.44 7.97
CA ASN A 86 9.86 -35.88 8.24
C ASN A 86 8.75 -36.53 7.38
N PRO A 87 8.81 -37.85 7.08
CA PRO A 87 7.95 -38.46 6.07
C PRO A 87 6.45 -38.43 6.43
N VAL A 88 5.79 -37.33 6.05
CA VAL A 88 4.35 -37.07 6.24
C VAL A 88 3.56 -37.16 4.94
N LEU A 89 4.20 -37.53 3.82
CA LEU A 89 3.62 -37.47 2.48
C LEU A 89 2.39 -38.38 2.33
N ILE A 90 2.45 -39.60 2.86
CA ILE A 90 1.31 -40.54 2.89
C ILE A 90 0.17 -40.00 3.78
N GLY A 91 0.51 -39.36 4.89
CA GLY A 91 -0.45 -38.74 5.80
C GLY A 91 -1.19 -37.58 5.15
N HIS A 92 -0.48 -36.70 4.44
CA HIS A 92 -1.08 -35.62 3.67
C HIS A 92 -1.97 -36.15 2.55
N ALA A 93 -1.54 -37.16 1.79
CA ALA A 93 -2.37 -37.77 0.74
C ALA A 93 -3.70 -38.30 1.30
N LYS A 94 -3.67 -39.09 2.39
CA LYS A 94 -4.88 -39.59 3.05
C LYS A 94 -5.77 -38.50 3.65
N ALA A 95 -5.17 -37.41 4.14
CA ALA A 95 -5.94 -36.27 4.64
C ALA A 95 -6.63 -35.52 3.49
N LEU A 96 -5.95 -35.36 2.36
CA LEU A 96 -6.46 -34.69 1.17
C LEU A 96 -7.58 -35.47 0.47
N GLU A 97 -7.64 -36.80 0.62
CA GLU A 97 -8.80 -37.61 0.21
C GLU A 97 -10.08 -37.24 0.99
N LYS A 98 -9.94 -36.73 2.22
CA LYS A 98 -11.08 -36.42 3.11
C LYS A 98 -11.42 -34.93 3.14
N ALA A 99 -10.43 -34.05 3.04
CA ALA A 99 -10.60 -32.61 3.18
C ALA A 99 -9.55 -31.83 2.39
N THR A 100 -9.94 -30.66 1.90
CA THR A 100 -9.03 -29.76 1.19
C THR A 100 -8.05 -29.07 2.14
N ALA A 101 -6.84 -28.77 1.65
CA ALA A 101 -5.92 -27.91 2.37
C ALA A 101 -6.44 -26.48 2.40
N LYS A 102 -6.40 -25.85 3.57
CA LYS A 102 -6.82 -24.46 3.79
C LYS A 102 -5.61 -23.63 4.17
N TYR A 103 -5.39 -22.55 3.42
CA TYR A 103 -4.39 -21.54 3.73
C TYR A 103 -5.12 -20.28 4.19
N PRO A 104 -4.89 -19.81 5.43
CA PRO A 104 -5.37 -18.50 5.84
C PRO A 104 -4.57 -17.45 5.07
N ILE A 105 -5.27 -16.44 4.56
CA ILE A 105 -4.68 -15.37 3.77
C ILE A 105 -5.32 -14.08 4.23
N ASP A 106 -4.50 -13.11 4.61
CA ASP A 106 -4.92 -11.72 4.77
C ASP A 106 -4.81 -11.07 3.39
N ARG A 107 -5.96 -10.66 2.85
CA ARG A 107 -6.03 -10.09 1.49
C ARG A 107 -5.78 -8.61 1.51
N VAL A 108 -5.01 -8.18 0.52
CA VAL A 108 -4.82 -6.77 0.24
C VAL A 108 -5.73 -6.34 -0.91
N VAL A 109 -6.58 -5.35 -0.68
CA VAL A 109 -7.51 -4.84 -1.69
C VAL A 109 -7.20 -3.38 -1.95
N CYS A 110 -7.08 -2.99 -3.22
CA CYS A 110 -6.90 -1.59 -3.59
C CYS A 110 -8.17 -1.06 -4.26
N LYS A 111 -8.70 0.08 -3.79
CA LYS A 111 -9.79 0.82 -4.45
C LYS A 111 -9.35 2.23 -4.78
N VAL A 112 -9.80 2.72 -5.93
CA VAL A 112 -9.42 4.04 -6.43
C VAL A 112 -10.66 4.84 -6.76
N PHE A 113 -10.71 6.08 -6.27
CA PHE A 113 -11.79 7.01 -6.54
C PHE A 113 -11.23 8.33 -7.04
N SER A 114 -11.89 8.94 -8.01
CA SER A 114 -11.49 10.24 -8.55
C SER A 114 -12.26 11.36 -7.87
N ILE A 115 -11.54 12.36 -7.38
CA ILE A 115 -12.11 13.58 -6.82
C ILE A 115 -12.04 14.71 -7.86
N PRO A 116 -13.18 15.31 -8.23
CA PRO A 116 -13.21 16.48 -9.11
C PRO A 116 -12.48 17.67 -8.49
N GLN A 117 -11.81 18.46 -9.33
CA GLN A 117 -11.01 19.63 -8.91
C GLN A 117 -11.81 20.67 -8.11
N SER A 118 -13.10 20.83 -8.37
CA SER A 118 -13.96 21.83 -7.74
C SER A 118 -14.65 21.36 -6.46
N SER A 119 -14.33 20.16 -5.99
CA SER A 119 -14.94 19.58 -4.80
C SER A 119 -14.13 19.92 -3.55
N TYR A 120 -14.80 20.54 -2.57
CA TYR A 120 -14.24 20.83 -1.23
C TYR A 120 -14.52 19.72 -0.20
N SER A 121 -15.27 18.70 -0.61
CA SER A 121 -15.59 17.53 0.18
C SER A 121 -15.71 16.31 -0.73
N PHE A 122 -15.39 15.15 -0.18
CA PHE A 122 -15.54 13.88 -0.87
C PHE A 122 -16.07 12.84 0.12
N ILE A 123 -17.28 12.37 -0.17
CA ILE A 123 -17.94 11.33 0.61
C ILE A 123 -18.11 10.13 -0.32
N GLN A 124 -17.72 8.96 0.17
CA GLN A 124 -17.85 7.72 -0.56
C GLN A 124 -18.54 6.68 0.32
N ASP A 125 -19.80 6.43 -0.02
CA ASP A 125 -20.59 5.37 0.63
C ASP A 125 -20.19 4.00 0.13
N ASN A 126 -20.44 3.00 0.97
CA ASN A 126 -20.29 1.58 0.63
C ASN A 126 -18.92 1.27 0.00
N VAL A 127 -17.85 1.84 0.58
CA VAL A 127 -16.48 1.60 0.11
C VAL A 127 -16.20 0.10 0.09
N PHE A 128 -16.83 -0.69 0.97
CA PHE A 128 -16.79 -2.16 0.97
C PHE A 128 -18.17 -2.79 1.04
N SER A 129 -18.28 -3.94 0.37
CA SER A 129 -19.36 -4.89 0.54
C SER A 129 -18.74 -6.23 0.93
N GLY A 130 -19.19 -6.82 2.05
CA GLY A 130 -18.70 -8.12 2.52
C GLY A 130 -18.05 -8.06 3.89
N GLN A 131 -16.83 -8.57 4.00
CA GLN A 131 -16.06 -8.59 5.25
C GLN A 131 -15.42 -7.23 5.48
N MET A 132 -15.54 -6.74 6.71
CA MET A 132 -14.86 -5.52 7.14
C MET A 132 -13.34 -5.73 7.16
N PRO A 133 -12.55 -4.82 6.56
CA PRO A 133 -11.10 -4.89 6.64
C PRO A 133 -10.62 -4.60 8.07
N LYS A 134 -9.47 -5.17 8.47
CA LYS A 134 -8.83 -4.88 9.77
C LYS A 134 -8.08 -3.56 9.73
N ARG A 135 -7.47 -3.23 8.59
CA ARG A 135 -6.75 -1.97 8.37
C ARG A 135 -7.24 -1.27 7.13
N LEU A 136 -7.30 0.04 7.20
CA LEU A 136 -7.58 0.93 6.08
C LEU A 136 -6.44 1.95 5.96
N VAL A 137 -5.81 2.02 4.80
CA VAL A 137 -4.82 3.03 4.44
C VAL A 137 -5.38 3.92 3.35
N LEU A 138 -5.32 5.22 3.57
CA LEU A 138 -5.78 6.25 2.64
C LEU A 138 -4.60 7.05 2.13
N ALA A 139 -4.59 7.30 0.84
CA ALA A 139 -3.57 8.11 0.19
C ALA A 139 -4.21 8.95 -0.92
N CYS A 140 -3.75 10.18 -1.10
CA CYS A 140 -4.15 10.99 -2.25
C CYS A 140 -2.95 11.14 -3.21
N VAL A 141 -3.21 10.97 -4.49
CA VAL A 141 -2.21 11.06 -5.56
C VAL A 141 -2.75 11.88 -6.73
N ASP A 142 -1.85 12.54 -7.44
CA ASP A 142 -2.19 13.27 -8.66
C ASP A 142 -2.66 12.28 -9.75
N SER A 143 -3.74 12.61 -10.46
CA SER A 143 -4.35 11.69 -11.42
C SER A 143 -3.43 11.40 -12.61
N ASP A 144 -2.64 12.39 -13.07
CA ASP A 144 -1.69 12.17 -14.16
C ASP A 144 -0.56 11.25 -13.69
N ALA A 145 -0.10 11.42 -12.45
CA ALA A 145 0.92 10.56 -11.85
C ALA A 145 0.44 9.11 -11.75
N PHE A 146 -0.78 8.89 -11.25
CA PHE A 146 -1.41 7.57 -11.15
C PHE A 146 -1.56 6.88 -12.51
N ASN A 147 -1.91 7.64 -13.56
CA ASN A 147 -2.07 7.10 -14.91
C ASN A 147 -0.74 6.91 -15.67
N GLY A 148 0.36 7.42 -15.10
CA GLY A 148 1.70 7.40 -15.66
C GLY A 148 2.05 8.73 -16.34
N ASN A 149 3.04 9.42 -15.77
CA ASN A 149 3.58 10.67 -16.29
C ASN A 149 5.04 10.76 -15.86
N TYR A 150 5.97 10.90 -16.81
CA TYR A 150 7.40 10.95 -16.48
C TYR A 150 7.78 12.13 -15.58
N GLN A 151 6.97 13.17 -15.47
CA GLN A 151 7.25 14.35 -14.65
C GLN A 151 6.66 14.27 -13.24
N LYS A 152 5.91 13.20 -12.92
CA LYS A 152 5.24 13.05 -11.63
C LYS A 152 5.41 11.63 -11.07
N SER A 153 5.46 11.50 -9.74
CA SER A 153 5.58 10.20 -9.08
C SER A 153 4.21 9.68 -8.65
N PRO A 154 3.81 8.43 -9.01
CA PRO A 154 2.62 7.81 -8.43
C PRO A 154 2.80 7.41 -6.95
N PHE A 155 4.01 7.55 -6.41
CA PHE A 155 4.36 7.26 -5.01
C PHE A 155 4.53 8.54 -4.17
N GLU A 156 4.12 9.70 -4.70
CA GLU A 156 4.07 10.95 -3.97
C GLU A 156 2.65 11.16 -3.40
N PHE A 157 2.48 10.75 -2.14
CA PHE A 157 1.23 10.80 -1.41
C PHE A 157 1.05 12.17 -0.78
N ASN A 158 0.33 13.03 -1.49
CA ASN A 158 0.16 14.41 -1.14
C ASN A 158 -0.97 14.58 -0.12
N HIS A 159 -0.74 15.40 0.92
CA HIS A 159 -1.77 15.70 1.92
C HIS A 159 -2.84 16.67 1.41
N TYR A 160 -2.48 17.50 0.43
CA TYR A 160 -3.43 18.37 -0.26
C TYR A 160 -4.22 19.31 0.63
N TYR A 161 -3.64 19.74 1.75
CA TYR A 161 -4.32 20.58 2.76
C TYR A 161 -5.65 20.00 3.25
N MET A 162 -5.78 18.67 3.23
CA MET A 162 -6.89 17.99 3.88
C MET A 162 -6.98 18.43 5.33
N ASN A 163 -8.18 18.83 5.77
CA ASN A 163 -8.42 19.38 7.10
C ASN A 163 -9.28 18.46 7.97
N PHE A 164 -9.97 17.48 7.36
CA PHE A 164 -10.78 16.50 8.07
C PHE A 164 -10.78 15.16 7.36
N LEU A 165 -10.64 14.09 8.14
CA LEU A 165 -10.71 12.72 7.65
C LEU A 165 -11.48 11.83 8.63
N GLY A 166 -12.63 11.34 8.21
CA GLY A 166 -13.50 10.44 8.96
C GLY A 166 -13.70 9.11 8.24
N VAL A 167 -13.66 8.03 9.00
CA VAL A 167 -14.06 6.70 8.52
C VAL A 167 -15.24 6.29 9.39
N TYR A 168 -16.30 5.78 8.79
CA TYR A 168 -17.54 5.46 9.46
C TYR A 168 -17.94 4.01 9.21
N VAL A 169 -18.33 3.33 10.26
CA VAL A 169 -18.77 1.94 10.22
C VAL A 169 -20.13 1.91 10.88
N ASP A 170 -21.17 1.52 10.13
CA ASP A 170 -22.58 1.58 10.58
C ASP A 170 -22.98 2.97 11.13
N GLY A 171 -22.54 4.04 10.47
CA GLY A 171 -22.83 5.43 10.86
C GLY A 171 -22.11 5.90 12.13
N GLN A 172 -21.21 5.09 12.70
CA GLN A 172 -20.37 5.48 13.84
C GLN A 172 -18.93 5.75 13.38
N PRO A 173 -18.29 6.84 13.83
CA PRO A 173 -16.91 7.12 13.48
C PRO A 173 -15.98 6.04 14.05
N MET A 174 -15.06 5.55 13.21
CA MET A 174 -14.07 4.55 13.54
C MET A 174 -12.68 4.97 13.05
N PRO A 175 -11.71 5.25 13.94
CA PRO A 175 -11.83 5.27 15.39
C PRO A 175 -12.74 6.42 15.87
N HIS A 176 -13.12 6.38 17.14
CA HIS A 176 -14.17 7.21 17.77
C HIS A 176 -14.08 8.74 17.51
N GLN A 177 -12.89 9.23 17.13
CA GLN A 177 -12.67 10.61 16.74
C GLN A 177 -12.04 10.68 15.35
N PRO A 178 -12.69 11.34 14.38
CA PRO A 178 -12.08 11.70 13.11
C PRO A 178 -10.75 12.45 13.29
N LEU A 179 -9.95 12.49 12.24
CA LEU A 179 -8.71 13.26 12.21
C LEU A 179 -9.04 14.69 11.76
N GLU A 180 -8.81 15.65 12.64
CA GLU A 180 -8.75 17.07 12.29
C GLU A 180 -7.29 17.42 12.01
N LEU A 181 -7.04 17.96 10.82
CA LEU A 181 -5.71 18.18 10.28
C LEU A 181 -5.52 19.67 9.98
N ASP A 182 -4.34 20.20 10.27
CA ASP A 182 -3.94 21.54 9.84
C ASP A 182 -2.44 21.48 9.54
N PHE A 183 -2.11 21.35 8.25
CA PHE A 183 -0.74 21.23 7.79
C PHE A 183 0.04 22.53 7.86
N GLU A 184 -0.63 23.69 7.90
CA GLU A 184 0.03 24.99 8.06
C GLU A 184 0.49 25.22 9.51
N LYS A 185 -0.23 24.64 10.48
CA LYS A 185 0.09 24.71 11.92
C LYS A 185 0.76 23.45 12.47
N ASP A 186 1.27 22.58 11.61
CA ASP A 186 1.88 21.29 11.98
C ASP A 186 0.99 20.34 12.82
N ASN A 187 -0.33 20.49 12.70
CA ASN A 187 -1.34 19.66 13.36
C ASN A 187 -1.71 18.44 12.50
N TYR A 188 -0.81 17.47 12.47
CA TYR A 188 -1.03 16.16 11.82
C TYR A 188 -0.43 15.01 12.66
N ILE A 189 -0.12 15.28 13.94
CA ILE A 189 0.60 14.32 14.79
C ILE A 189 -0.17 13.03 15.00
N ARG A 190 -1.50 13.08 15.11
CA ARG A 190 -2.35 11.89 15.26
C ARG A 190 -2.30 11.02 14.00
N ALA A 191 -2.40 11.62 12.81
CA ALA A 191 -2.26 10.91 11.54
C ALA A 191 -0.89 10.23 11.42
N TYR A 192 0.18 10.98 11.70
CA TYR A 192 1.54 10.45 11.70
C TYR A 192 1.74 9.32 12.71
N GLN A 193 1.24 9.47 13.94
CA GLN A 193 1.35 8.43 14.97
C GLN A 193 0.61 7.15 14.59
N ASN A 194 -0.60 7.26 14.02
CA ASN A 194 -1.34 6.10 13.55
C ASN A 194 -0.54 5.31 12.52
N LEU A 195 0.07 5.99 11.55
CA LEU A 195 0.94 5.35 10.55
C LEU A 195 2.20 4.77 11.21
N PHE A 196 2.91 5.54 12.03
CA PHE A 196 4.19 5.15 12.60
C PHE A 196 4.08 3.91 13.51
N LEU A 197 3.08 3.89 14.41
CA LEU A 197 2.92 2.80 15.38
C LEU A 197 2.49 1.48 14.72
N LYS A 198 1.80 1.54 13.58
CA LYS A 198 1.15 0.37 12.95
C LYS A 198 1.82 -0.06 11.64
N SER A 199 2.85 0.66 11.18
CA SER A 199 3.58 0.34 9.95
C SER A 199 4.76 -0.61 10.14
N GLY A 200 5.00 -1.11 11.36
CA GLY A 200 6.05 -2.11 11.62
C GLY A 200 7.48 -1.62 11.34
N GLY A 201 7.72 -0.30 11.36
CA GLY A 201 9.06 0.28 11.16
C GLY A 201 9.22 1.11 9.88
N LEU A 202 8.21 1.88 9.47
CA LEU A 202 8.39 2.89 8.42
C LEU A 202 9.44 3.91 8.91
N TYR A 203 10.56 4.02 8.19
CA TYR A 203 11.62 5.00 8.47
C TYR A 203 11.24 6.38 7.92
N LEU A 204 10.09 6.90 8.37
CA LEU A 204 9.56 8.21 7.99
C LEU A 204 9.56 9.10 9.23
N SER A 205 10.23 10.24 9.16
CA SER A 205 10.16 11.24 10.23
C SER A 205 8.87 12.05 10.17
N ARG A 206 8.48 12.64 11.31
CA ARG A 206 7.34 13.55 11.39
C ARG A 206 7.42 14.69 10.36
N THR A 207 8.62 15.22 10.13
CA THR A 207 8.86 16.35 9.22
C THR A 207 8.82 15.96 7.73
N GLU A 208 8.98 14.67 7.43
CA GLU A 208 8.84 14.14 6.07
C GLU A 208 7.38 13.78 5.76
N PHE A 209 6.57 13.42 6.75
CA PHE A 209 5.16 13.08 6.56
C PHE A 209 4.37 14.03 5.62
N PRO A 210 4.39 15.37 5.79
CA PRO A 210 3.67 16.27 4.90
C PRO A 210 4.32 16.43 3.50
N LYS A 211 5.55 15.93 3.29
CA LYS A 211 6.33 16.13 2.06
C LYS A 211 6.17 14.97 1.07
N GLY A 212 4.93 14.64 0.73
CA GLY A 212 4.64 13.57 -0.22
C GLY A 212 4.58 12.16 0.38
N TYR A 213 4.50 12.04 1.71
CA TYR A 213 4.41 10.76 2.44
C TYR A 213 3.16 10.68 3.33
N ALA A 214 2.11 11.43 2.99
CA ALA A 214 0.89 11.55 3.79
C ALA A 214 -0.04 10.35 3.57
N LEU A 215 0.29 9.23 4.21
CA LEU A 215 -0.54 8.03 4.31
C LEU A 215 -1.34 8.06 5.61
N TYR A 216 -2.65 7.88 5.54
CA TYR A 216 -3.52 7.88 6.73
C TYR A 216 -3.97 6.46 7.02
N LEU A 217 -3.47 5.90 8.12
CA LEU A 217 -3.80 4.55 8.56
C LEU A 217 -4.90 4.58 9.64
N PHE A 218 -5.90 3.73 9.45
CA PHE A 218 -7.02 3.49 10.34
C PHE A 218 -7.01 2.02 10.75
N ASP A 219 -6.91 1.77 12.05
CA ASP A 219 -7.08 0.45 12.63
C ASP A 219 -8.58 0.23 12.89
N LEU A 220 -9.16 -0.74 12.19
CA LEU A 220 -10.56 -1.10 12.23
C LEU A 220 -10.78 -2.42 12.99
N SER A 221 -9.71 -3.01 13.54
CA SER A 221 -9.81 -4.23 14.34
C SER A 221 -10.60 -3.98 15.64
N PRO A 222 -11.51 -4.89 16.04
CA PRO A 222 -12.31 -4.73 17.26
C PRO A 222 -11.49 -4.58 18.55
N ASP A 223 -10.29 -5.16 18.57
CA ASP A 223 -9.35 -5.19 19.69
C ASP A 223 -8.21 -4.16 19.55
N LEU A 224 -8.16 -3.40 18.45
CA LEU A 224 -7.07 -2.48 18.10
C LEU A 224 -5.70 -3.16 18.11
N CYS A 225 -5.67 -4.48 17.94
CA CYS A 225 -4.52 -5.33 18.13
C CYS A 225 -4.11 -5.96 16.80
N ASP A 226 -2.86 -5.73 16.42
CA ASP A 226 -2.43 -5.92 15.04
C ASP A 226 -1.92 -7.33 14.75
N GLY A 227 -2.80 -8.32 14.88
CA GLY A 227 -2.57 -9.66 14.30
C GLY A 227 -2.32 -10.83 15.27
N GLU A 228 -2.45 -10.65 16.59
CA GLU A 228 -2.24 -11.77 17.53
C GLU A 228 -3.50 -12.64 17.78
N HIS A 229 -4.68 -12.17 17.38
CA HIS A 229 -5.95 -12.86 17.64
C HIS A 229 -6.86 -12.93 16.40
N PHE A 230 -7.57 -14.05 16.26
CA PHE A 230 -8.63 -14.19 15.26
C PHE A 230 -9.88 -13.45 15.75
N ASN A 231 -10.16 -12.31 15.14
CA ASN A 231 -11.41 -11.60 15.36
C ASN A 231 -12.57 -12.26 14.60
N LEU A 232 -13.77 -12.23 15.19
CA LEU A 232 -14.99 -12.70 14.53
C LEU A 232 -15.23 -11.85 13.27
N ILE A 233 -15.41 -12.53 12.13
CA ILE A 233 -15.77 -11.87 10.87
C ILE A 233 -17.15 -11.23 11.04
N LYS A 234 -17.21 -9.89 11.03
CA LYS A 234 -18.46 -9.15 10.95
C LYS A 234 -18.69 -8.69 9.52
N HIS A 235 -19.90 -8.92 9.04
CA HIS A 235 -20.39 -8.36 7.78
C HIS A 235 -21.02 -7.00 8.06
N ILE A 236 -20.43 -5.95 7.51
CA ILE A 236 -20.79 -4.57 7.83
C ILE A 236 -20.70 -3.70 6.56
N SER A 237 -21.53 -2.65 6.47
CA SER A 237 -21.36 -1.57 5.49
C SER A 237 -20.39 -0.51 6.03
N THR A 238 -19.34 -0.21 5.27
CA THR A 238 -18.36 0.84 5.60
C THR A 238 -18.62 2.07 4.74
N GLU A 239 -18.76 3.20 5.39
CA GLU A 239 -18.89 4.53 4.80
C GLU A 239 -17.62 5.34 5.07
N PHE A 240 -17.24 6.18 4.12
CA PHE A 240 -16.07 7.04 4.25
C PHE A 240 -16.45 8.48 3.95
N GLU A 241 -16.05 9.39 4.83
CA GLU A 241 -16.29 10.82 4.66
C GLU A 241 -14.98 11.58 4.88
N SER A 242 -14.57 12.30 3.85
CA SER A 242 -13.43 13.21 3.91
C SER A 242 -13.86 14.62 3.54
N LEU A 243 -13.35 15.62 4.25
CA LEU A 243 -13.43 17.01 3.81
C LEU A 243 -12.03 17.43 3.40
N ILE A 244 -11.92 17.86 2.15
CA ILE A 244 -10.64 18.06 1.49
C ILE A 244 -10.72 19.38 0.75
N GLU A 245 -9.81 20.31 1.05
CA GLU A 245 -9.69 21.55 0.29
C GLU A 245 -8.81 21.31 -0.95
N ILE A 246 -9.40 21.34 -2.15
CA ILE A 246 -8.72 20.83 -3.37
C ILE A 246 -8.51 21.94 -4.41
N ASN A 247 -7.28 21.97 -4.96
CA ASN A 247 -6.88 22.89 -6.04
C ASN A 247 -6.69 22.20 -7.42
N LYS A 248 -6.75 20.85 -7.54
CA LYS A 248 -6.58 20.06 -8.81
C LYS A 248 -7.31 18.70 -8.78
N THR A 249 -7.65 18.13 -9.95
CA THR A 249 -8.26 16.77 -10.07
C THR A 249 -7.30 15.69 -9.55
N ARG A 250 -7.75 14.83 -8.63
CA ARG A 250 -6.90 13.88 -7.88
C ARG A 250 -7.56 12.52 -7.73
N ASN A 251 -6.77 11.48 -7.52
CA ASN A 251 -7.29 10.16 -7.15
C ASN A 251 -6.96 9.88 -5.68
N VAL A 252 -7.89 9.23 -4.98
CA VAL A 252 -7.61 8.64 -3.67
C VAL A 252 -7.41 7.15 -3.87
N LEU A 253 -6.25 6.68 -3.46
CA LEU A 253 -5.91 5.28 -3.40
C LEU A 253 -6.16 4.79 -1.99
N PHE A 254 -6.90 3.71 -1.90
CA PHE A 254 -7.21 3.05 -0.65
C PHE A 254 -6.59 1.68 -0.70
N ASP A 255 -5.80 1.33 0.30
CA ASP A 255 -5.20 0.00 0.46
C ASP A 255 -5.66 -0.61 1.79
N PHE A 256 -6.10 -1.87 1.77
CA PHE A 256 -6.73 -2.52 2.93
C PHE A 256 -6.10 -3.86 3.19
N GLU A 257 -5.89 -4.19 4.45
CA GLU A 257 -5.46 -5.52 4.87
C GLU A 257 -6.60 -6.18 5.66
N SER A 258 -7.09 -7.32 5.17
CA SER A 258 -8.26 -8.04 5.73
C SER A 258 -7.92 -9.02 6.83
#